data_AF-A0A7V9V2P4-F1
#
_entry.id   AF-A0A7V9V2P4-F1
#
_cell.length_a   1.000
_cell.length_b   1.000
_cell.length_c   1.000
_cell.angle_alpha   90.00
_cell.angle_beta   90.00
_cell.angle_gamma   90.00
#
_symmetry.space_group_name_H-M   'P 1'
#
loop_
_entity.id
_entity.type
_entity.pdbx_description
1 polymer ?
#
loop_
_entity_poly.entity_id
_entity_poly.type
_entity_poly.pdbx_seq_one_letter_code
_entity_poly.pdbx_strand_id
1 'polypeptide(L)'
;MRDSVEHTLDPPPEDIRAWGRAAVEAMADYLGSIRERRVYPETSSKELRRQLNRELPTEGAEFASLLKTFTDVLVPSSRQNGHPRMFGYVQAPGVAIAAFADLLASTLNANLTAWRSAPVAVEVERLTIDWIKQIVGVNANAAGLFVSGGSMANLAGLAAARVTKAPADLMRKGAQAFPQALRIYASDETHHSIAKAAGLLGIGRDNVQLVA
;
A
#
# COMPACT_ATOMS: atom_id res chain seq x y z
N MET A 1 29.94 31.86 27.06
CA MET A 1 29.29 31.24 25.88
C MET A 1 29.53 29.75 25.99
N ARG A 2 28.51 28.98 26.39
CA ARG A 2 28.57 27.52 26.33
C ARG A 2 28.03 27.13 24.95
N ASP A 3 28.88 26.57 24.11
CA ASP A 3 28.46 25.82 22.93
C ASP A 3 27.68 24.60 23.42
N SER A 4 26.35 24.74 23.56
CA SER A 4 25.48 23.58 23.71
C SER A 4 25.34 22.96 22.33
N VAL A 5 26.09 21.90 22.07
CA VAL A 5 25.83 21.01 20.94
C VAL A 5 24.38 20.56 21.06
N GLU A 6 23.54 21.00 20.14
CA GLU A 6 22.12 20.61 20.10
C GLU A 6 22.07 19.14 19.69
N HIS A 7 21.78 18.27 20.65
CA HIS A 7 21.57 16.85 20.39
C HIS A 7 20.18 16.66 19.74
N THR A 8 20.11 16.90 18.43
CA THR A 8 18.92 16.63 17.62
C THR A 8 19.00 15.24 16.97
N LEU A 9 17.83 14.61 16.78
CA LEU A 9 17.69 13.41 15.96
C LEU A 9 17.47 13.75 14.47
N ASP A 10 17.28 15.04 14.16
CA ASP A 10 17.05 15.49 12.81
C ASP A 10 18.37 15.56 12.04
N PRO A 11 18.46 14.88 10.88
CA PRO A 11 19.67 14.93 10.08
C PRO A 11 19.81 16.30 9.42
N PRO A 12 21.04 16.80 9.26
CA PRO A 12 21.26 18.08 8.62
C PRO A 12 21.00 17.98 7.10
N PRO A 13 20.65 19.09 6.42
CA PRO A 13 20.24 19.04 5.02
C PRO A 13 21.29 18.48 4.04
N GLU A 14 22.58 18.63 4.33
CA GLU A 14 23.68 18.04 3.57
C GLU A 14 23.68 16.52 3.57
N ASP A 15 23.36 15.90 4.71
CA ASP A 15 23.25 14.45 4.84
C ASP A 15 22.05 13.95 4.06
N ILE A 16 20.89 14.61 4.19
CA ILE A 16 19.69 14.28 3.40
C ILE A 16 19.99 14.34 1.90
N ARG A 17 20.71 15.38 1.44
CA ARG A 17 21.10 15.50 0.02
C ARG A 17 22.07 14.40 -0.40
N ALA A 18 23.03 14.04 0.45
CA ALA A 18 23.97 12.95 0.17
C ALA A 18 23.26 11.60 0.06
N TRP A 19 22.37 11.29 1.01
CA TRP A 19 21.55 10.07 1.01
C TRP A 19 20.63 10.02 -0.21
N GLY A 20 19.96 11.14 -0.51
CA GLY A 20 19.07 11.26 -1.68
C GLY A 20 19.80 10.98 -2.99
N ARG A 21 20.99 11.56 -3.21
CA ARG A 21 21.80 11.26 -4.41
C ARG A 21 22.14 9.78 -4.49
N ALA A 22 22.68 9.20 -3.42
CA ALA A 22 23.07 7.79 -3.41
C ALA A 22 21.88 6.83 -3.63
N ALA A 23 20.71 7.13 -3.05
CA ALA A 23 19.50 6.35 -3.25
C ALA A 23 18.96 6.46 -4.69
N VAL A 24 19.02 7.66 -5.29
CA VAL A 24 18.60 7.87 -6.68
C VAL A 24 19.50 7.12 -7.66
N GLU A 25 20.82 7.12 -7.46
CA GLU A 25 21.75 6.32 -8.27
C GLU A 25 21.41 4.82 -8.15
N ALA A 26 21.24 4.31 -6.94
CA ALA A 26 20.87 2.90 -6.73
C ALA A 26 19.53 2.53 -7.37
N MET A 27 18.54 3.44 -7.33
CA MET A 27 17.25 3.26 -8.00
C MET A 27 17.41 3.23 -9.52
N ALA A 28 18.19 4.15 -10.10
CA ALA A 28 18.44 4.21 -11.53
C ALA A 28 19.14 2.93 -12.03
N ASP A 29 20.18 2.48 -11.31
CA ASP A 29 20.88 1.23 -11.60
C ASP A 29 19.96 0.02 -11.51
N TYR A 30 19.12 -0.05 -10.47
CA TYR A 30 18.16 -1.13 -10.28
C TYR A 30 17.15 -1.21 -11.43
N LEU A 31 16.50 -0.09 -11.76
CA LEU A 31 15.48 -0.04 -12.81
C LEU A 31 16.10 -0.24 -14.20
N GLY A 32 17.29 0.30 -14.44
CA GLY A 32 18.02 0.13 -15.71
C GLY A 32 18.45 -1.31 -15.96
N SER A 33 18.88 -2.02 -14.91
CA SER A 33 19.31 -3.42 -14.99
C SER A 33 18.18 -4.45 -14.85
N ILE A 34 16.91 -4.02 -14.69
CA ILE A 34 15.82 -4.94 -14.28
C ILE A 34 15.62 -6.13 -15.22
N ARG A 35 15.95 -5.98 -16.52
CA ARG A 35 15.79 -7.03 -17.56
C ARG A 35 16.82 -8.16 -17.48
N GLU A 36 17.95 -7.87 -16.83
CA GLU A 36 19.08 -8.80 -16.66
C GLU A 36 18.92 -9.62 -15.38
N ARG A 37 18.04 -9.18 -14.48
CA ARG A 37 17.81 -9.83 -13.19
C ARG A 37 16.95 -11.07 -13.33
N ARG A 38 17.12 -11.99 -12.38
CA ARG A 38 16.23 -13.16 -12.24
C ARG A 38 14.88 -12.72 -11.65
N VAL A 39 13.77 -13.16 -12.25
CA VAL A 39 12.41 -12.79 -11.80
C VAL A 39 12.14 -13.27 -10.37
N TYR A 40 12.47 -14.53 -10.08
CA TYR A 40 12.28 -15.16 -8.76
C TYR A 40 13.63 -15.42 -8.10
N PRO A 41 13.85 -14.95 -6.87
CA PRO A 41 15.10 -15.17 -6.16
C PRO A 41 15.26 -16.65 -5.76
N GLU A 42 16.49 -17.15 -5.76
CA GLU A 42 16.84 -18.44 -5.14
C GLU A 42 17.25 -18.19 -3.69
N THR A 43 16.27 -18.15 -2.80
CA THR A 43 16.50 -17.93 -1.38
C THR A 43 15.51 -18.70 -0.53
N SER A 44 15.76 -18.75 0.78
CA SER A 44 14.83 -19.26 1.78
C SER A 44 14.71 -18.28 2.92
N SER A 45 13.63 -18.37 3.71
CA SER A 45 13.46 -17.57 4.92
C SER A 45 14.66 -17.72 5.88
N LYS A 46 15.19 -18.94 6.03
CA LYS A 46 16.38 -19.21 6.87
C LYS A 46 17.64 -18.54 6.31
N GLU A 47 17.84 -18.61 5.01
CA GLU A 47 18.98 -17.98 4.32
C GLU A 47 18.96 -16.47 4.47
N LEU A 48 17.85 -15.83 4.11
CA LEU A 48 17.70 -14.38 4.19
C LEU A 48 17.80 -13.88 5.63
N ARG A 49 17.21 -14.60 6.60
CA ARG A 49 17.38 -14.27 8.01
C ARG A 49 18.83 -14.36 8.44
N ARG A 50 19.61 -15.35 8.00
CA ARG A 50 21.05 -15.42 8.37
C ARG A 50 21.83 -14.19 7.90
N GLN A 51 21.48 -13.62 6.75
CA GLN A 51 22.14 -12.45 6.20
C GLN A 51 21.70 -11.12 6.85
N LEU A 52 20.45 -11.04 7.31
CA LEU A 52 19.87 -9.81 7.88
C LEU A 52 19.83 -9.77 9.41
N ASN A 53 19.89 -10.92 10.08
CA ASN A 53 19.68 -11.01 11.52
C ASN A 53 20.90 -10.47 12.27
N ARG A 54 20.66 -9.43 13.06
CA ARG A 54 21.58 -8.85 14.02
C ARG A 54 20.83 -8.55 15.31
N GLU A 55 21.56 -8.36 16.41
CA GLU A 55 20.98 -7.83 17.64
C GLU A 55 20.40 -6.42 17.39
N LEU A 56 19.43 -6.01 18.22
CA LEU A 56 18.85 -4.67 18.14
C LEU A 56 19.97 -3.64 18.29
N PRO A 57 20.26 -2.81 17.27
CA PRO A 57 21.34 -1.84 17.37
C PRO A 57 20.99 -0.76 18.39
N THR A 58 21.94 -0.47 19.29
CA THR A 58 21.84 0.62 20.27
C THR A 58 22.47 1.93 19.77
N GLU A 59 23.13 1.90 18.63
CA GLU A 59 23.80 3.02 17.98
C GLU A 59 23.34 3.16 16.52
N GLY A 60 23.51 4.36 15.96
CA GLY A 60 23.22 4.64 14.56
C GLY A 60 24.11 3.83 13.61
N ALA A 61 23.68 3.69 12.36
CA ALA A 61 24.47 3.07 11.30
C ALA A 61 24.65 4.04 10.14
N GLU A 62 25.85 4.02 9.55
CA GLU A 62 26.15 4.80 8.35
C GLU A 62 25.19 4.44 7.21
N PHE A 63 24.61 5.45 6.56
CA PHE A 63 23.67 5.26 5.46
C PHE A 63 24.26 4.41 4.33
N ALA A 64 25.55 4.58 4.03
CA ALA A 64 26.24 3.79 3.01
C ALA A 64 26.20 2.27 3.31
N SER A 65 26.29 1.87 4.59
CA SER A 65 26.19 0.47 5.01
C SER A 65 24.78 -0.09 4.85
N LEU A 66 23.77 0.73 5.16
CA LEU A 66 22.36 0.37 4.95
C LEU A 66 22.04 0.25 3.46
N LEU A 67 22.52 1.18 2.64
CA LEU A 67 22.35 1.14 1.19
C LEU A 67 23.06 -0.08 0.59
N LYS A 68 24.25 -0.43 1.06
CA LYS A 68 24.95 -1.67 0.67
C LYS A 68 24.14 -2.93 1.02
N THR A 69 23.50 -2.95 2.19
CA THR A 69 22.59 -4.05 2.56
C THR A 69 21.41 -4.12 1.58
N PHE A 70 20.85 -2.98 1.19
CA PHE A 70 19.79 -2.93 0.19
C PHE A 70 20.25 -3.47 -1.17
N THR A 71 21.39 -3.00 -1.69
CA THR A 71 21.89 -3.41 -3.02
C THR A 71 22.36 -4.85 -3.07
N ASP A 72 23.01 -5.34 -2.02
CA ASP A 72 23.72 -6.62 -2.04
C ASP A 72 22.85 -7.78 -1.52
N VAL A 73 21.90 -7.49 -0.63
CA VAL A 73 21.06 -8.52 -0.01
C VAL A 73 19.61 -8.38 -0.46
N LEU A 74 19.00 -7.20 -0.28
CA LEU A 74 17.56 -7.04 -0.49
C LEU A 74 17.18 -7.11 -1.96
N VAL A 75 17.89 -6.39 -2.82
CA VAL A 75 17.61 -6.37 -4.27
C VAL A 75 17.75 -7.76 -4.91
N PRO A 76 18.84 -8.53 -4.73
CA PRO A 76 18.97 -9.86 -5.32
C PRO A 76 18.00 -10.89 -4.71
N SER A 77 17.61 -10.69 -3.45
CA SER A 77 16.67 -11.58 -2.74
C SER A 77 15.20 -11.20 -2.96
N SER A 78 14.91 -10.15 -3.74
CA SER A 78 13.55 -9.70 -4.03
C SER A 78 12.99 -10.34 -5.29
N ARG A 79 11.67 -10.52 -5.33
CA ARG A 79 10.96 -10.81 -6.58
C ARG A 79 10.93 -9.54 -7.44
N GLN A 80 11.29 -9.69 -8.71
CA GLN A 80 11.41 -8.56 -9.63
C GLN A 80 10.11 -8.32 -10.39
N ASN A 81 9.13 -7.69 -9.73
CA ASN A 81 7.80 -7.51 -10.30
C ASN A 81 7.77 -6.63 -11.56
N GLY A 82 8.72 -5.70 -11.69
CA GLY A 82 8.87 -4.85 -12.89
C GLY A 82 9.57 -5.53 -14.08
N HIS A 83 10.02 -6.78 -13.92
CA HIS A 83 10.74 -7.49 -14.98
C HIS A 83 9.78 -7.86 -16.15
N PRO A 84 10.16 -7.69 -17.44
CA PRO A 84 9.27 -7.91 -18.58
C PRO A 84 8.79 -9.36 -18.78
N ARG A 85 9.48 -10.33 -18.17
CA ARG A 85 9.10 -11.74 -18.09
C ARG A 85 8.41 -12.15 -16.76
N MET A 86 7.92 -11.19 -15.98
CA MET A 86 7.09 -11.47 -14.79
C MET A 86 5.64 -11.71 -15.24
N PHE A 87 5.21 -12.97 -15.24
CA PHE A 87 3.86 -13.38 -15.67
C PHE A 87 3.01 -13.98 -14.55
N GLY A 88 3.49 -13.92 -13.30
CA GLY A 88 2.78 -14.46 -12.14
C GLY A 88 1.85 -13.43 -11.50
N TYR A 89 0.66 -13.87 -11.07
CA TYR A 89 -0.35 -13.05 -10.39
C TYR A 89 -0.87 -11.86 -11.23
N VAL A 90 -1.71 -11.02 -10.62
CA VAL A 90 -2.18 -9.75 -11.16
C VAL A 90 -1.39 -8.63 -10.51
N GLN A 91 -0.37 -8.12 -11.21
CA GLN A 91 0.52 -7.08 -10.70
C GLN A 91 0.86 -6.10 -11.83
N ALA A 92 0.81 -4.80 -11.54
CA ALA A 92 1.30 -3.78 -12.45
C ALA A 92 2.77 -3.47 -12.13
N PRO A 93 3.65 -3.34 -13.14
CA PRO A 93 4.99 -2.81 -12.91
C PRO A 93 4.87 -1.36 -12.42
N GLY A 94 5.61 -1.01 -11.37
CA GLY A 94 5.74 0.39 -10.96
C GLY A 94 6.41 1.23 -12.06
N VAL A 95 6.11 2.52 -12.09
CA VAL A 95 6.80 3.50 -12.95
C VAL A 95 7.73 4.36 -12.11
N ALA A 96 8.91 4.71 -12.63
CA ALA A 96 9.94 5.44 -11.87
C ALA A 96 9.41 6.75 -11.26
N ILE A 97 8.56 7.47 -12.00
CA ILE A 97 7.95 8.72 -11.53
C ILE A 97 7.06 8.53 -10.30
N ALA A 98 6.42 7.36 -10.14
CA ALA A 98 5.61 7.07 -8.97
C ALA A 98 6.47 6.91 -7.70
N ALA A 99 7.68 6.34 -7.82
CA ALA A 99 8.61 6.25 -6.68
C ALA A 99 9.06 7.64 -6.20
N PHE A 100 9.27 8.59 -7.12
CA PHE A 100 9.53 9.98 -6.75
C PHE A 100 8.31 10.66 -6.11
N ALA A 101 7.10 10.37 -6.59
CA ALA A 101 5.87 10.85 -5.96
C ALA A 101 5.75 10.33 -4.52
N ASP A 102 6.07 9.05 -4.27
CA ASP A 102 6.08 8.45 -2.93
C ASP A 102 7.13 9.12 -2.02
N LEU A 103 8.32 9.44 -2.54
CA LEU A 103 9.34 10.20 -1.80
C LEU A 103 8.81 11.58 -1.37
N LEU A 104 8.20 12.33 -2.29
CA LEU A 104 7.66 13.66 -2.00
C LEU A 104 6.47 13.60 -1.02
N ALA A 105 5.57 12.63 -1.20
CA ALA A 105 4.45 12.40 -0.29
C ALA A 105 4.94 12.04 1.11
N SER A 106 5.95 11.17 1.21
CA SER A 106 6.57 10.79 2.49
C SER A 106 7.27 11.97 3.17
N THR A 107 7.88 12.86 2.38
CA THR A 107 8.53 14.08 2.89
C THR A 107 7.53 15.01 3.57
N LEU A 108 6.32 15.16 3.01
CA LEU A 108 5.27 15.98 3.61
C LEU A 108 4.64 15.32 4.83
N ASN A 109 4.71 13.99 4.94
CA ASN A 109 4.20 13.20 6.07
C ASN A 109 2.80 13.62 6.54
N ALA A 110 1.89 13.83 5.59
CA ALA A 110 0.58 14.41 5.86
C ALA A 110 -0.33 13.44 6.65
N ASN A 111 -0.97 13.95 7.69
CA ASN A 111 -1.96 13.19 8.47
C ASN A 111 -3.34 13.24 7.79
N LEU A 112 -3.70 12.18 7.07
CA LEU A 112 -4.91 12.08 6.22
C LEU A 112 -6.22 11.82 6.99
N THR A 113 -6.36 12.32 8.22
CA THR A 113 -7.54 12.06 9.08
C THR A 113 -8.78 12.87 8.70
N ALA A 114 -8.60 14.07 8.16
CA ALA A 114 -9.68 14.96 7.74
C ALA A 114 -9.15 15.99 6.73
N TRP A 115 -10.04 16.63 5.98
CA TRP A 115 -9.66 17.67 5.02
C TRP A 115 -8.79 18.77 5.67
N ARG A 116 -9.20 19.27 6.84
CA ARG A 116 -8.43 20.29 7.58
C ARG A 116 -7.01 19.84 7.99
N SER A 117 -6.79 18.53 8.11
CA SER A 117 -5.50 17.95 8.51
C SER A 117 -4.55 17.78 7.32
N ALA A 118 -5.09 17.62 6.10
CA ALA A 118 -4.32 17.37 4.89
C ALA A 118 -5.03 17.90 3.62
N PRO A 119 -5.26 19.22 3.50
CA PRO A 119 -6.13 19.78 2.47
C PRO A 119 -5.62 19.48 1.06
N VAL A 120 -4.31 19.65 0.82
CA VAL A 120 -3.70 19.41 -0.50
C VAL A 120 -3.81 17.93 -0.88
N ALA A 121 -3.50 17.00 0.02
CA ALA A 121 -3.56 15.58 -0.27
C ALA A 121 -5.00 15.12 -0.61
N VAL A 122 -5.99 15.64 0.13
CA VAL A 122 -7.40 15.31 -0.12
C VAL A 122 -7.87 15.86 -1.47
N GLU A 123 -7.50 17.08 -1.84
CA GLU A 123 -7.88 17.63 -3.15
C GLU A 123 -7.17 16.90 -4.31
N VAL A 124 -5.90 16.53 -4.15
CA VAL A 124 -5.18 15.73 -5.16
C VAL A 124 -5.86 14.37 -5.35
N GLU A 125 -6.27 13.70 -4.28
CA GLU A 125 -7.02 12.45 -4.36
C GLU A 125 -8.35 12.64 -5.12
N ARG A 126 -9.14 13.66 -4.78
CA ARG A 126 -10.41 13.97 -5.44
C ARG A 126 -10.25 14.20 -6.94
N LEU A 127 -9.28 15.04 -7.33
CA LEU A 127 -8.98 15.32 -8.73
C LEU A 127 -8.55 14.07 -9.48
N THR A 128 -7.72 13.23 -8.85
CA THR A 128 -7.26 11.97 -9.45
C THR A 128 -8.44 11.00 -9.64
N ILE A 129 -9.34 10.91 -8.66
CA ILE A 129 -10.58 10.13 -8.79
C ILE A 129 -11.45 10.66 -9.93
N ASP A 130 -11.57 11.98 -10.07
CA ASP A 130 -12.32 12.59 -11.18
C ASP A 130 -11.73 12.22 -12.55
N TRP A 131 -10.40 12.19 -12.69
CA TRP A 131 -9.75 11.68 -13.90
C TRP A 131 -10.00 10.19 -14.12
N ILE A 132 -9.92 9.36 -13.08
CA ILE A 132 -10.23 7.93 -13.18
C ILE A 132 -11.68 7.72 -13.63
N LYS A 133 -12.63 8.50 -13.10
CA LYS A 133 -14.04 8.42 -13.53
C LYS A 133 -14.19 8.71 -15.03
N GLN A 134 -13.47 9.71 -15.55
CA GLN A 134 -13.47 10.03 -16.98
C GLN A 134 -12.85 8.90 -17.82
N ILE A 135 -11.74 8.31 -17.38
CA ILE A 135 -11.06 7.20 -18.09
C ILE A 135 -11.96 5.96 -18.15
N VAL A 136 -12.60 5.60 -17.04
CA VAL A 136 -13.44 4.38 -16.95
C VAL A 136 -14.81 4.61 -17.58
N GLY A 137 -15.28 5.85 -17.70
CA GLY A 137 -16.59 6.19 -18.27
C GLY A 137 -17.76 5.95 -17.31
N VAL A 138 -17.53 6.09 -15.99
CA VAL A 138 -18.61 6.00 -14.99
C VAL A 138 -19.34 7.33 -14.83
N ASN A 139 -20.48 7.31 -14.15
CA ASN A 139 -21.26 8.52 -13.87
C ASN A 139 -20.39 9.59 -13.18
N ALA A 140 -20.45 10.84 -13.65
CA ALA A 140 -19.70 11.95 -13.10
C ALA A 140 -20.00 12.22 -11.60
N ASN A 141 -21.23 11.93 -11.15
CA ASN A 141 -21.66 12.04 -9.76
C ASN A 141 -21.23 10.86 -8.89
N ALA A 142 -20.54 9.86 -9.44
CA ALA A 142 -19.94 8.80 -8.63
C ALA A 142 -18.86 9.37 -7.70
N ALA A 143 -18.74 8.77 -6.52
CA ALA A 143 -17.64 9.02 -5.59
C ALA A 143 -16.58 7.92 -5.71
N GLY A 144 -15.39 8.20 -5.19
CA GLY A 144 -14.30 7.24 -5.09
C GLY A 144 -13.52 7.45 -3.80
N LEU A 145 -12.64 6.50 -3.50
CA LEU A 145 -11.72 6.53 -2.37
C LEU A 145 -10.52 5.66 -2.71
N PHE A 146 -9.30 6.15 -2.50
CA PHE A 146 -8.13 5.28 -2.56
C PHE A 146 -8.03 4.42 -1.30
N VAL A 147 -7.73 3.14 -1.50
CA VAL A 147 -7.59 2.14 -0.43
C VAL A 147 -6.37 1.28 -0.71
N SER A 148 -5.89 0.56 0.30
CA SER A 148 -4.64 -0.21 0.22
C SER A 148 -4.66 -1.43 -0.72
N GLY A 149 -5.75 -1.66 -1.44
CA GLY A 149 -5.84 -2.70 -2.47
C GLY A 149 -7.26 -3.28 -2.65
N GLY A 150 -7.38 -4.24 -3.57
CA GLY A 150 -8.69 -4.79 -3.98
C GLY A 150 -9.50 -5.41 -2.83
N SER A 151 -8.85 -6.00 -1.83
CA SER A 151 -9.56 -6.53 -0.64
C SER A 151 -10.24 -5.43 0.17
N MET A 152 -9.57 -4.28 0.37
CA MET A 152 -10.15 -3.13 1.05
C MET A 152 -11.20 -2.42 0.18
N ALA A 153 -11.02 -2.40 -1.14
CA ALA A 153 -12.02 -1.86 -2.06
C ALA A 153 -13.32 -2.67 -1.99
N ASN A 154 -13.23 -4.00 -2.01
CA ASN A 154 -14.37 -4.89 -1.82
C ASN A 154 -15.04 -4.71 -0.45
N LEU A 155 -14.24 -4.58 0.62
CA LEU A 155 -14.78 -4.30 1.96
C LEU A 155 -15.52 -2.96 2.00
N ALA A 156 -14.94 -1.89 1.47
CA ALA A 156 -15.53 -0.55 1.46
C ALA A 156 -16.82 -0.52 0.63
N GLY A 157 -16.82 -1.14 -0.56
CA GLY A 157 -18.00 -1.25 -1.42
C GLY A 157 -19.14 -2.02 -0.75
N LEU A 158 -18.83 -3.17 -0.14
CA LEU A 158 -19.82 -3.95 0.61
C LEU A 158 -20.31 -3.22 1.87
N ALA A 159 -19.43 -2.47 2.54
CA ALA A 159 -19.82 -1.64 3.69
C ALA A 159 -20.80 -0.54 3.27
N ALA A 160 -20.52 0.16 2.16
CA ALA A 160 -21.42 1.18 1.61
C ALA A 160 -22.78 0.57 1.19
N ALA A 161 -22.76 -0.59 0.53
CA ALA A 161 -23.97 -1.32 0.17
C ALA A 161 -24.78 -1.73 1.42
N ARG A 162 -24.11 -2.26 2.45
CA ARG A 162 -24.72 -2.63 3.73
C ARG A 162 -25.34 -1.42 4.41
N VAL A 163 -24.64 -0.30 4.53
CA VAL A 163 -25.20 0.92 5.15
C VAL A 163 -26.42 1.42 4.38
N THR A 164 -26.40 1.34 3.05
CA THR A 164 -27.49 1.85 2.20
C THR A 164 -28.71 0.93 2.15
N LYS A 165 -28.51 -0.39 2.20
CA LYS A 165 -29.57 -1.39 1.99
C LYS A 165 -30.03 -2.08 3.26
N ALA A 166 -29.23 -2.10 4.32
CA ALA A 166 -29.66 -2.62 5.61
C ALA A 166 -30.67 -1.66 6.26
N PRO A 167 -31.55 -2.16 7.14
CA PRO A 167 -32.40 -1.31 7.95
C PRO A 167 -31.59 -0.27 8.72
N ALA A 168 -32.08 0.97 8.80
CA ALA A 168 -31.36 2.10 9.40
C ALA A 168 -30.90 1.84 10.84
N ASP A 169 -31.70 1.08 11.60
CA ASP A 169 -31.39 0.73 12.98
C ASP A 169 -30.29 -0.35 13.11
N LEU A 170 -29.83 -1.00 12.03
CA LEU A 170 -28.82 -2.07 12.08
C LEU A 170 -27.47 -1.59 12.59
N MET A 171 -27.05 -0.40 12.17
CA MET A 171 -25.81 0.21 12.66
C MET A 171 -25.93 0.68 14.12
N ARG A 172 -27.15 0.98 14.58
CA ARG A 172 -27.40 1.54 15.91
C ARG A 172 -27.69 0.46 16.97
N LYS A 173 -28.49 -0.54 16.62
CA LYS A 173 -28.94 -1.63 17.51
C LYS A 173 -28.11 -2.91 17.37
N GLY A 174 -27.24 -2.99 16.37
CA GLY A 174 -26.47 -4.19 16.07
C GLY A 174 -27.28 -5.23 15.29
N ALA A 175 -26.58 -6.20 14.69
CA ALA A 175 -27.19 -7.21 13.82
C ALA A 175 -28.17 -8.14 14.57
N GLN A 176 -27.99 -8.32 15.88
CA GLN A 176 -28.86 -9.17 16.72
C GLN A 176 -30.30 -8.64 16.80
N ALA A 177 -30.50 -7.35 16.59
CA ALA A 177 -31.82 -6.73 16.56
C ALA A 177 -32.55 -6.91 15.22
N PHE A 178 -31.95 -7.60 14.25
CA PHE A 178 -32.48 -7.79 12.90
C PHE A 178 -32.64 -9.29 12.60
N PRO A 179 -33.89 -9.80 12.52
CA PRO A 179 -34.12 -11.22 12.29
C PRO A 179 -33.85 -11.66 10.84
N GLN A 180 -33.78 -10.73 9.89
CA GLN A 180 -33.52 -11.04 8.48
C GLN A 180 -32.03 -11.03 8.19
N ALA A 181 -31.53 -12.16 7.68
CA ALA A 181 -30.14 -12.28 7.24
C ALA A 181 -29.89 -11.48 5.96
N LEU A 182 -28.82 -10.69 5.94
CA LEU A 182 -28.28 -10.10 4.71
C LEU A 182 -27.59 -11.21 3.90
N ARG A 183 -27.75 -11.18 2.57
CA ARG A 183 -27.08 -12.12 1.65
C ARG A 183 -26.28 -11.37 0.60
N ILE A 184 -25.14 -11.94 0.22
CA ILE A 184 -24.30 -11.46 -0.89
C ILE A 184 -24.33 -12.55 -1.96
N TYR A 185 -24.51 -12.17 -3.21
CA TYR A 185 -24.38 -13.08 -4.35
C TYR A 185 -23.10 -12.72 -5.11
N ALA A 186 -22.30 -13.71 -5.46
CA ALA A 186 -21.06 -13.53 -6.21
C ALA A 186 -20.83 -14.74 -7.13
N SER A 187 -20.03 -14.60 -8.17
CA SER A 187 -19.60 -15.75 -8.98
C SER A 187 -18.72 -16.69 -8.14
N ASP A 188 -18.74 -17.98 -8.46
CA ASP A 188 -17.80 -18.98 -7.93
C ASP A 188 -16.32 -18.69 -8.26
N GLU A 189 -16.04 -17.92 -9.31
CA GLU A 189 -14.71 -17.41 -9.67
C GLU A 189 -14.31 -16.13 -8.90
N THR A 190 -15.12 -15.68 -7.93
CA THR A 190 -14.85 -14.44 -7.19
C THR A 190 -13.62 -14.54 -6.29
N HIS A 191 -12.95 -13.41 -6.08
CA HIS A 191 -11.83 -13.35 -5.16
C HIS A 191 -12.29 -13.58 -3.70
N HIS A 192 -11.55 -14.40 -2.96
CA HIS A 192 -11.83 -14.77 -1.56
C HIS A 192 -12.03 -13.57 -0.59
N SER A 193 -11.63 -12.37 -0.99
CA SER A 193 -11.90 -11.13 -0.25
C SER A 193 -13.38 -10.84 -0.03
N ILE A 194 -14.29 -11.33 -0.89
CA ILE A 194 -15.74 -11.12 -0.72
C ILE A 194 -16.23 -11.83 0.54
N ALA A 195 -15.96 -13.13 0.68
CA ALA A 195 -16.28 -13.89 1.88
C ALA A 195 -15.56 -13.32 3.13
N LYS A 196 -14.31 -12.90 2.98
CA LYS A 196 -13.58 -12.23 4.08
C LYS A 196 -14.29 -10.96 4.54
N ALA A 197 -14.71 -10.10 3.61
CA ALA A 197 -15.42 -8.87 3.90
C ALA A 197 -16.79 -9.14 4.55
N ALA A 198 -17.54 -10.14 4.07
CA ALA A 198 -18.81 -10.55 4.67
C ALA A 198 -18.65 -10.93 6.16
N GLY A 199 -17.59 -11.67 6.50
CA GLY A 199 -17.25 -11.98 7.89
C GLY A 199 -16.94 -10.73 8.72
N LEU A 200 -16.11 -9.82 8.19
CA LEU A 200 -15.74 -8.58 8.89
C LEU A 200 -16.91 -7.62 9.10
N LEU A 201 -17.87 -7.58 8.18
CA LEU A 201 -19.07 -6.72 8.26
C LEU A 201 -20.20 -7.33 9.11
N GLY A 202 -19.96 -8.51 9.71
CA GLY A 202 -20.97 -9.22 10.51
C GLY A 202 -22.13 -9.77 9.68
N ILE A 203 -21.95 -9.94 8.37
CA ILE A 203 -22.92 -10.63 7.49
C ILE A 203 -22.75 -12.14 7.61
N GLY A 204 -21.53 -12.61 7.86
CA GLY A 204 -21.19 -14.03 7.93
C GLY A 204 -20.77 -14.59 6.57
N ARG A 205 -19.81 -15.52 6.57
CA ARG A 205 -19.24 -16.09 5.33
C ARG A 205 -20.24 -16.99 4.60
N ASP A 206 -21.02 -17.75 5.35
CA ASP A 206 -22.02 -18.69 4.81
C ASP A 206 -23.21 -17.97 4.13
N ASN A 207 -23.33 -16.65 4.33
CA ASN A 207 -24.30 -15.81 3.67
C ASN A 207 -23.80 -15.23 2.33
N VAL A 208 -22.60 -15.63 1.88
CA VAL A 208 -22.14 -15.42 0.51
C VAL A 208 -22.56 -16.61 -0.35
N GLN A 209 -23.52 -16.38 -1.23
CA GLN A 209 -24.05 -17.37 -2.16
C GLN A 209 -23.25 -17.29 -3.46
N LEU A 210 -22.50 -18.35 -3.76
CA LEU A 210 -21.77 -18.47 -5.01
C LEU A 210 -22.72 -18.93 -6.12
N VAL A 211 -22.64 -18.29 -7.28
CA VAL A 211 -23.45 -18.54 -8.46
C VAL A 211 -22.51 -18.92 -9.60
N ALA A 212 -22.80 -20.03 -10.28
CA ALA A 212 -22.06 -20.50 -11.46
C ALA A 212 -22.48 -19.76 -12.74
#